data_AF-X8CV21-F1
#
_entry.id   AF-X8CV21-F1
#
_cell.length_a   1.000
_cell.length_b   1.000
_cell.length_c   1.000
_cell.angle_alpha   90.00
_cell.angle_beta   90.00
_cell.angle_gamma   90.00
#
_symmetry.space_group_name_H-M   'P 1'
#
loop_
_entity.id
_entity.type
_entity.pdbx_description
1 polymer ?
#
loop_
_entity_poly.entity_id
_entity_poly.type
_entity_poly.pdbx_seq_one_letter_code
_entity_poly.pdbx_strand_id
1 'polypeptide(L)'
;MSVVLAGGGTAGHVEPAMAVADALRALDPKVRITALGTARGLETRLVPARGYDLELITPVPLPRKPSGDLARLPSRVWRAVRETRAVLRSVDADVVIGFGGYVALPAYLAARGVSPRRSRVPVVIHEANASAGLANRVGARSAERVLSAVPDCGLPGAEVVGVPVREAITSLDRAALRAEARRHFGFADDARVLLVFGGSQGRPR
;
A
#
# COMPACT_ATOMS: atom_id res chain seq x y z
N MET A 1 4.61 18.10 -7.81
CA MET A 1 5.12 16.91 -7.10
C MET A 1 4.51 15.66 -7.70
N SER A 2 5.30 14.61 -7.88
CA SER A 2 4.92 13.30 -8.42
C SER A 2 5.19 12.22 -7.38
N VAL A 3 4.15 11.54 -6.93
CA VAL A 3 4.19 10.55 -5.85
C VAL A 3 3.86 9.18 -6.39
N VAL A 4 4.74 8.22 -6.13
CA VAL A 4 4.54 6.83 -6.50
C VAL A 4 4.16 5.99 -5.29
N LEU A 5 3.00 5.34 -5.33
CA LEU A 5 2.49 4.54 -4.23
C LEU A 5 2.68 3.05 -4.51
N ALA A 6 3.43 2.37 -3.64
CA ALA A 6 3.72 0.94 -3.75
C ALA A 6 2.99 0.15 -2.66
N GLY A 7 1.73 -0.22 -2.93
CA GLY A 7 0.91 -1.07 -2.07
C GLY A 7 0.00 -1.96 -2.91
N GLY A 8 0.33 -3.24 -3.05
CA GLY A 8 -0.34 -4.12 -4.01
C GLY A 8 -0.43 -5.58 -3.59
N GLY A 9 -1.40 -6.30 -4.17
CA GLY A 9 -1.61 -7.75 -3.96
C GLY A 9 -2.73 -8.10 -2.97
N THR A 10 -3.04 -7.25 -1.98
CA THR A 10 -4.19 -7.43 -1.08
C THR A 10 -4.86 -6.09 -0.78
N ALA A 11 -6.15 -6.13 -0.41
CA ALA A 11 -6.90 -4.94 -0.02
C ALA A 11 -6.22 -4.18 1.15
N GLY A 12 -5.59 -4.90 2.08
CA GLY A 12 -4.92 -4.30 3.26
C GLY A 12 -3.70 -3.42 2.95
N HIS A 13 -3.12 -3.49 1.75
CA HIS A 13 -2.05 -2.58 1.33
C HIS A 13 -2.55 -1.52 0.33
N VAL A 14 -3.49 -1.89 -0.53
CA VAL A 14 -4.06 -0.95 -1.52
C VAL A 14 -4.87 0.13 -0.82
N GLU A 15 -5.61 -0.24 0.22
CA GLU A 15 -6.55 0.69 0.86
C GLU A 15 -5.87 1.85 1.59
N PRO A 16 -4.86 1.62 2.46
CA PRO A 16 -4.11 2.71 3.08
C PRO A 16 -3.38 3.58 2.05
N ALA A 17 -2.86 2.97 0.96
CA ALA A 17 -2.21 3.71 -0.12
C ALA A 17 -3.18 4.70 -0.77
N MET A 18 -4.42 4.26 -1.04
CA MET A 18 -5.44 5.13 -1.63
C MET A 18 -5.90 6.21 -0.66
N ALA A 19 -6.04 5.92 0.64
CA ALA A 19 -6.34 6.95 1.63
C ALA A 19 -5.26 8.05 1.68
N VAL A 20 -3.99 7.68 1.53
CA VAL A 20 -2.89 8.65 1.41
C VAL A 20 -2.93 9.41 0.08
N ALA A 21 -3.28 8.75 -1.03
CA ALA A 21 -3.49 9.41 -2.32
C ALA A 21 -4.57 10.51 -2.22
N ASP A 22 -5.72 10.16 -1.63
CA ASP A 22 -6.86 11.05 -1.43
C ASP A 22 -6.46 12.26 -0.58
N ALA A 23 -5.76 12.03 0.54
CA ALA A 23 -5.27 13.10 1.40
C ALA A 23 -4.26 14.03 0.70
N LEU A 24 -3.30 13.48 -0.06
CA LEU A 24 -2.33 14.28 -0.82
C LEU A 24 -3.01 15.13 -1.89
N ARG A 25 -4.01 14.57 -2.58
CA ARG A 25 -4.75 15.27 -3.63
C ARG A 25 -5.66 16.35 -3.07
N ALA A 26 -6.22 16.14 -1.87
CA ALA A 26 -6.99 17.14 -1.14
C ALA A 26 -6.10 18.32 -0.67
N LEU A 27 -4.87 18.05 -0.25
CA LEU A 27 -3.90 19.08 0.15
C LEU A 27 -3.40 19.91 -1.05
N ASP A 28 -3.09 19.24 -2.16
CA ASP A 28 -2.68 19.91 -3.40
C ASP A 28 -3.21 19.14 -4.64
N PRO A 29 -4.21 19.70 -5.35
CA PRO A 29 -4.75 19.15 -6.59
C PRO A 29 -3.77 19.11 -7.77
N LYS A 30 -2.52 19.52 -7.61
CA LYS A 30 -1.46 19.37 -8.64
C LYS A 30 -0.56 18.16 -8.38
N VAL A 31 -0.65 17.51 -7.21
CA VAL A 31 0.14 16.31 -6.91
C VAL A 31 -0.26 15.17 -7.82
N ARG A 32 0.66 14.70 -8.69
CA ARG A 32 0.42 13.53 -9.54
C ARG A 32 0.58 12.28 -8.71
N ILE A 33 -0.41 11.39 -8.75
CA ILE A 33 -0.38 10.11 -8.03
C ILE A 33 -0.30 8.99 -9.06
N THR A 34 0.72 8.14 -8.94
CA THR A 34 0.85 6.91 -9.71
C THR A 34 0.96 5.73 -8.76
N ALA A 35 0.01 4.81 -8.78
CA ALA A 35 0.10 3.57 -8.03
C ALA A 35 0.86 2.51 -8.82
N LEU A 36 1.71 1.75 -8.14
CA LEU A 36 2.32 0.54 -8.68
C LEU A 36 1.43 -0.66 -8.36
N GLY A 37 1.15 -1.44 -9.39
CA GLY A 37 0.28 -2.59 -9.32
C GLY A 37 0.80 -3.81 -10.04
N THR A 38 -0.01 -4.86 -9.98
CA THR A 38 0.19 -6.12 -10.69
C THR A 38 -1.06 -6.42 -11.50
N ALA A 39 -0.91 -7.06 -12.65
CA ALA A 39 -2.04 -7.35 -13.55
C ALA A 39 -3.15 -8.25 -12.92
N ARG A 40 -2.90 -8.85 -11.75
CA ARG A 40 -3.81 -9.78 -11.08
C ARG A 40 -4.39 -9.24 -9.77
N GLY A 41 -3.99 -8.05 -9.34
CA GLY A 41 -4.38 -7.53 -8.03
C GLY A 41 -5.62 -6.63 -8.08
N LEU A 42 -6.22 -6.44 -6.91
CA LEU A 42 -7.41 -5.59 -6.72
C LEU A 42 -7.17 -4.13 -7.13
N GLU A 43 -5.90 -3.70 -7.12
CA GLU A 43 -5.48 -2.39 -7.58
C GLU A 43 -5.93 -2.07 -9.01
N THR A 44 -6.04 -3.06 -9.90
CA THR A 44 -6.49 -2.89 -11.31
C THR A 44 -7.90 -2.32 -11.43
N ARG A 45 -8.73 -2.47 -10.39
CA ARG A 45 -10.07 -1.89 -10.32
C ARG A 45 -10.11 -0.69 -9.39
N LEU A 46 -9.50 -0.80 -8.21
CA LEU A 46 -9.62 0.21 -7.15
C LEU A 46 -8.88 1.52 -7.46
N VAL A 47 -7.73 1.45 -8.15
CA VAL A 47 -6.92 2.64 -8.47
C VAL A 47 -7.58 3.46 -9.58
N PRO A 48 -7.93 2.89 -10.76
CA PRO A 48 -8.55 3.68 -11.82
C PRO A 48 -9.94 4.20 -11.43
N ALA A 49 -10.71 3.45 -10.63
CA ALA A 49 -12.02 3.89 -10.15
C ALA A 49 -11.94 5.14 -9.24
N ARG A 50 -10.77 5.42 -8.66
CA ARG A 50 -10.51 6.64 -7.88
C ARG A 50 -9.90 7.77 -8.71
N GLY A 51 -9.66 7.55 -10.01
CA GLY A 51 -9.07 8.54 -10.90
C GLY A 51 -7.55 8.70 -10.78
N TYR A 52 -6.85 7.71 -10.23
CA TYR A 52 -5.39 7.70 -10.17
C TYR A 52 -4.77 6.84 -11.27
N ASP A 53 -3.53 7.18 -11.65
CA ASP A 53 -2.77 6.41 -12.63
C ASP A 53 -2.31 5.09 -12.03
N LEU A 54 -2.36 4.02 -12.81
CA LEU A 54 -1.92 2.69 -12.43
C LEU A 54 -0.86 2.18 -13.39
N GLU A 55 0.34 1.92 -12.86
CA GLU A 55 1.44 1.33 -13.61
C GLU A 55 1.68 -0.12 -13.15
N LEU A 56 1.67 -1.04 -14.11
CA LEU A 56 1.74 -2.47 -13.83
C LEU A 56 3.18 -2.97 -13.96
N ILE A 57 3.63 -3.68 -12.93
CA ILE A 57 4.95 -4.32 -12.90
C ILE A 57 4.83 -5.82 -12.63
N THR A 58 5.89 -6.55 -12.94
CA THR A 58 6.00 -7.98 -12.63
C THR A 58 5.86 -8.19 -11.10
N PRO A 59 4.92 -9.04 -10.65
CA PRO A 59 4.77 -9.32 -9.23
C PRO A 59 5.99 -10.08 -8.68
N VAL A 60 6.45 -9.68 -7.50
CA VAL A 60 7.50 -10.39 -6.76
C VAL A 60 6.89 -11.01 -5.50
N PRO A 61 6.31 -12.22 -5.58
CA PRO A 61 5.89 -12.95 -4.40
C PRO A 61 7.13 -13.42 -3.65
N LEU A 62 7.34 -12.90 -2.44
CA LEU A 62 8.38 -13.38 -1.54
C LEU A 62 7.84 -14.61 -0.80
N PRO A 63 8.32 -15.83 -1.10
CA PRO A 63 7.81 -17.03 -0.46
C PRO A 63 8.15 -17.03 1.04
N ARG A 64 7.19 -17.43 1.88
CA ARG A 64 7.38 -17.53 3.34
C ARG A 64 8.20 -18.76 3.77
N LYS A 65 8.38 -19.73 2.87
CA LYS A 65 9.17 -20.96 3.07
C LYS A 65 10.09 -21.17 1.86
N PRO A 66 11.28 -21.78 2.04
CA PRO A 66 12.13 -22.19 0.92
C PRO A 66 11.34 -23.11 -0.02
N SER A 67 11.32 -22.80 -1.31
CA SER A 67 10.61 -23.56 -2.34
C SER A 67 11.33 -23.40 -3.69
N GLY A 68 11.01 -24.24 -4.68
CA GLY A 68 11.58 -24.13 -6.03
C GLY A 68 11.33 -22.76 -6.70
N ASP A 69 10.31 -22.03 -6.26
CA ASP A 69 10.07 -20.64 -6.68
C ASP A 69 11.19 -19.68 -6.30
N LEU A 70 11.99 -20.01 -5.29
CA LEU A 70 13.14 -19.20 -4.86
C LEU A 70 14.23 -19.13 -5.94
N ALA A 71 14.37 -20.17 -6.78
CA ALA A 71 15.32 -20.17 -7.90
C ALA A 71 14.94 -19.15 -9.01
N ARG A 72 13.65 -18.87 -9.17
CA ARG A 72 13.13 -17.89 -10.14
C ARG A 72 13.00 -16.48 -9.57
N LEU A 73 13.20 -16.32 -8.25
CA LEU A 73 13.04 -15.04 -7.57
C LEU A 73 14.03 -13.97 -8.07
N PRO A 74 15.33 -14.24 -8.26
CA PRO A 74 16.28 -13.21 -8.69
C PRO A 74 15.94 -12.60 -10.05
N SER A 75 15.55 -13.43 -11.03
CA SER A 75 15.19 -12.96 -12.38
C SER A 75 13.89 -12.14 -12.37
N ARG A 76 12.89 -12.57 -11.59
CA ARG A 76 11.64 -11.81 -11.38
C ARG A 76 11.92 -10.46 -10.72
N VAL A 77 12.74 -10.43 -9.66
CA VAL A 77 13.13 -9.20 -8.96
C VAL A 77 13.84 -8.26 -9.93
N TRP A 78 14.82 -8.74 -10.68
CA TRP A 78 15.57 -7.91 -11.62
C TRP A 78 14.67 -7.29 -12.68
N ARG A 79 13.75 -8.09 -13.26
CA ARG A 79 12.77 -7.62 -14.22
C ARG A 79 11.84 -6.57 -13.61
N ALA A 80 11.23 -6.87 -12.47
CA ALA A 80 10.32 -5.96 -11.78
C ALA A 80 11.00 -4.64 -11.40
N VAL A 81 12.26 -4.68 -10.98
CA VAL A 81 13.07 -3.50 -10.68
C VAL A 81 13.33 -2.68 -11.95
N ARG A 82 13.62 -3.30 -13.09
CA ARG A 82 13.80 -2.58 -14.36
C ARG A 82 12.53 -1.89 -14.82
N GLU A 83 11.40 -2.59 -14.76
CA GLU A 83 10.06 -2.05 -15.08
C GLU A 83 9.74 -0.88 -14.13
N THR A 84 9.90 -1.07 -12.82
CA THR A 84 9.65 -0.01 -11.85
C THR A 84 10.55 1.20 -12.05
N ARG A 85 11.83 1.00 -12.37
CA ARG A 85 12.73 2.12 -12.71
C ARG A 85 12.32 2.86 -13.97
N ALA A 86 11.70 2.19 -14.95
CA ALA A 86 11.17 2.86 -16.12
C ALA A 86 9.99 3.75 -15.72
N VAL A 87 9.07 3.24 -14.89
CA VAL A 87 7.95 4.01 -14.33
C VAL A 87 8.44 5.21 -13.54
N LEU A 88 9.35 5.04 -12.57
CA LEU A 88 9.85 6.16 -11.75
C LEU A 88 10.46 7.28 -12.61
N ARG A 89 11.05 6.94 -13.76
CA ARG A 89 11.58 7.93 -14.71
C ARG A 89 10.50 8.55 -15.58
N SER A 90 9.52 7.78 -16.05
CA SER A 90 8.48 8.31 -16.94
C SER A 90 7.55 9.29 -16.23
N VAL A 91 7.32 9.07 -14.93
CA VAL A 91 6.46 9.95 -14.12
C VAL A 91 7.24 11.05 -13.38
N ASP A 92 8.56 11.12 -13.57
CA ASP A 92 9.47 11.99 -12.82
C ASP A 92 9.21 11.93 -11.31
N ALA A 93 9.32 10.73 -10.73
CA ALA A 93 8.93 10.47 -9.34
C ALA A 93 9.80 11.28 -8.35
N ASP A 94 9.14 12.09 -7.51
CA ASP A 94 9.77 12.86 -6.44
C ASP A 94 9.90 12.03 -5.15
N VAL A 95 8.98 11.10 -4.91
CA VAL A 95 8.98 10.23 -3.73
C VAL A 95 8.24 8.93 -4.01
N VAL A 96 8.71 7.84 -3.39
CA VAL A 96 7.99 6.56 -3.33
C VAL A 96 7.46 6.35 -1.91
N ILE A 97 6.17 6.05 -1.77
CA ILE A 97 5.56 5.65 -0.50
C ILE A 97 5.15 4.18 -0.59
N GLY A 98 5.73 3.36 0.27
CA GLY A 98 5.50 1.92 0.28
C GLY A 98 4.64 1.44 1.43
N PHE A 99 3.65 0.60 1.12
CA PHE A 99 2.74 -0.01 2.09
C PHE A 99 2.93 -1.53 2.20
N GLY A 100 3.99 -2.07 1.57
CA GLY A 100 4.24 -3.51 1.48
C GLY A 100 3.57 -4.18 0.27
N GLY A 101 3.46 -5.50 0.32
CA GLY A 101 2.92 -6.29 -0.79
C GLY A 101 3.92 -6.62 -1.90
N TYR A 102 3.41 -7.11 -3.04
CA TYR A 102 4.24 -7.72 -4.10
C TYR A 102 5.02 -6.73 -4.98
N VAL A 103 4.69 -5.44 -4.88
CA VAL A 103 5.31 -4.35 -5.65
C VAL A 103 6.28 -3.51 -4.80
N ALA A 104 6.22 -3.62 -3.47
CA ALA A 104 7.02 -2.81 -2.57
C ALA A 104 8.53 -3.07 -2.72
N LEU A 105 8.96 -4.33 -2.69
CA LEU A 105 10.38 -4.67 -2.82
C LEU A 105 11.02 -4.10 -4.11
N PRO A 106 10.45 -4.35 -5.32
CA PRO A 106 11.02 -3.77 -6.53
C PRO A 106 10.97 -2.24 -6.55
N ALA A 107 9.95 -1.61 -5.97
CA ALA A 107 9.89 -0.15 -5.83
C ALA A 107 11.04 0.40 -4.97
N TYR A 108 11.31 -0.20 -3.82
CA TYR A 108 12.41 0.22 -2.94
C TYR A 108 13.76 0.05 -3.63
N LEU A 109 13.99 -1.08 -4.30
CA LEU A 109 15.23 -1.34 -5.03
C LEU A 109 15.39 -0.48 -6.28
N ALA A 110 14.29 -0.07 -6.91
CA ALA A 110 14.29 0.86 -8.03
C ALA A 110 14.68 2.27 -7.57
N ALA A 111 14.13 2.73 -6.45
CA ALA A 111 14.30 4.07 -5.89
C ALA A 111 15.71 4.35 -5.34
N ARG A 112 16.41 3.33 -4.81
CA ARG A 112 17.78 3.43 -4.24
C ARG A 112 18.87 3.90 -5.22
N GLY A 113 18.58 3.99 -6.52
CA GLY A 113 19.56 4.29 -7.56
C GLY A 113 20.55 3.14 -7.78
N VAL A 114 21.21 3.13 -8.94
CA VAL A 114 22.21 2.09 -9.32
C VAL A 114 23.64 2.63 -9.29
N SER A 115 23.79 3.95 -9.13
CA SER A 115 25.06 4.65 -9.16
C SER A 115 25.00 5.82 -8.17
N PRO A 116 26.10 6.14 -7.46
CA PRO A 116 26.21 7.34 -6.63
C PRO A 116 26.01 8.66 -7.41
N ARG A 117 26.05 8.61 -8.75
CA ARG A 117 25.84 9.78 -9.63
C ARG A 117 24.39 9.99 -10.07
N ARG A 118 23.49 9.06 -9.75
CA ARG A 118 22.07 9.17 -10.12
C ARG A 118 21.28 9.63 -8.90
N SER A 119 20.44 10.64 -9.07
CA SER A 119 19.52 11.06 -8.01
C SER A 119 18.70 9.87 -7.55
N ARG A 120 18.73 9.61 -6.24
CA ARG A 120 17.89 8.59 -5.59
C ARG A 120 16.50 9.18 -5.43
N VAL A 121 15.47 8.37 -5.64
CA VAL A 121 14.12 8.78 -5.26
C VAL A 121 13.95 8.43 -3.78
N PRO A 122 13.64 9.41 -2.90
CA PRO A 122 13.43 9.12 -1.49
C PRO A 122 12.26 8.15 -1.30
N VAL A 123 12.39 7.29 -0.28
CA VAL A 123 11.40 6.26 0.04
C VAL A 123 10.86 6.50 1.44
N VAL A 124 9.54 6.58 1.56
CA VAL A 124 8.82 6.51 2.84
C VAL A 124 8.14 5.16 2.91
N ILE A 125 8.20 4.49 4.06
CA ILE A 125 7.53 3.20 4.27
C ILE A 125 6.47 3.37 5.35
N HIS A 126 5.30 2.80 5.12
CA HIS A 126 4.25 2.62 6.13
C HIS A 126 3.96 1.12 6.31
N GLU A 127 4.05 0.63 7.55
CA GLU A 127 3.65 -0.72 7.90
C GLU A 127 2.27 -0.72 8.59
N ALA A 128 1.26 -1.19 7.85
CA ALA A 128 -0.11 -1.27 8.34
C ALA A 128 -0.36 -2.49 9.25
N ASN A 129 0.51 -3.51 9.19
CA ASN A 129 0.33 -4.74 9.96
C ASN A 129 1.05 -4.68 11.32
N ALA A 130 0.62 -5.53 12.25
CA ALA A 130 1.29 -5.70 13.54
C ALA A 130 2.70 -6.32 13.44
N SER A 131 3.02 -6.97 12.32
CA SER A 131 4.36 -7.50 12.07
C SER A 131 4.78 -7.24 10.65
N ALA A 132 5.97 -6.68 10.49
CA ALA A 132 6.44 -6.17 9.22
C ALA A 132 6.67 -7.27 8.19
N GLY A 133 6.20 -7.02 6.97
CA GLY A 133 6.48 -7.88 5.83
C GLY A 133 7.95 -7.87 5.43
N LEU A 134 8.41 -8.93 4.76
CA LEU A 134 9.81 -9.04 4.32
C LEU A 134 10.24 -7.87 3.42
N ALA A 135 9.34 -7.40 2.53
CA ALA A 135 9.61 -6.25 1.67
C ALA A 135 9.91 -4.98 2.48
N ASN A 136 9.09 -4.69 3.50
CA ASN A 136 9.27 -3.50 4.35
C ASN A 136 10.52 -3.62 5.23
N ARG A 137 10.83 -4.81 5.75
CA ARG A 137 12.09 -5.04 6.49
C ARG A 137 13.33 -4.76 5.64
N VAL A 138 13.29 -5.15 4.36
CA VAL A 138 14.40 -4.88 3.41
C VAL A 138 14.47 -3.39 3.07
N GLY A 139 13.33 -2.74 2.83
CA GLY A 139 13.25 -1.33 2.46
C GLY A 139 13.64 -0.37 3.60
N ALA A 140 13.27 -0.69 4.84
CA ALA A 140 13.42 0.19 6.00
C ALA A 140 14.85 0.65 6.26
N ARG A 141 15.85 -0.18 5.92
CA ARG A 141 17.28 0.17 6.08
C ARG A 141 17.74 1.33 5.21
N SER A 142 16.98 1.68 4.18
CA SER A 142 17.31 2.73 3.22
C SER A 142 16.17 3.71 3.01
N ALA A 143 15.11 3.62 3.84
CA ALA A 143 13.99 4.54 3.79
C ALA A 143 14.37 5.85 4.50
N GLU A 144 13.87 6.97 3.97
CA GLU A 144 14.01 8.29 4.58
C GLU A 144 13.18 8.39 5.86
N ARG A 145 12.00 7.76 5.84
CA ARG A 145 11.11 7.64 7.00
C ARG A 145 10.45 6.27 7.01
N VAL A 146 10.28 5.74 8.21
CA VAL A 146 9.53 4.51 8.47
C VAL A 146 8.40 4.86 9.42
N LEU A 147 7.19 4.58 9.00
CA LEU A 147 5.95 4.84 9.72
C LEU A 147 5.27 3.51 10.01
N SER A 148 4.52 3.42 11.10
CA SER A 148 3.75 2.22 11.45
C SER A 148 2.37 2.54 11.99
N ALA A 149 1.47 1.59 11.82
CA ALA A 149 0.15 1.63 12.41
C ALA A 149 0.16 1.39 13.93
N VAL A 150 1.11 0.60 14.41
CA VAL A 150 1.21 0.15 15.80
C VAL A 150 2.66 0.19 16.29
N PRO A 151 2.88 0.26 17.62
CA PRO A 151 4.21 0.06 18.19
C PRO A 151 4.75 -1.34 17.87
N ASP A 152 6.08 -1.50 17.92
CA ASP A 152 6.80 -2.77 17.83
C ASP A 152 6.48 -3.63 16.58
N CYS A 153 6.15 -2.99 15.45
CA CYS A 153 5.86 -3.69 14.19
C CYS A 153 7.06 -4.47 13.61
N GLY A 154 8.24 -4.41 14.24
CA GLY A 154 9.46 -5.10 13.81
C GLY A 154 10.29 -4.35 12.77
N LEU A 155 10.02 -3.05 12.55
CA LEU A 155 10.89 -2.15 11.81
C LEU A 155 11.60 -1.19 12.78
N PRO A 156 12.94 -1.05 12.70
CA PRO A 156 13.67 -0.13 13.57
C PRO A 156 13.36 1.32 13.20
N GLY A 157 13.20 2.18 14.21
CA GLY A 157 12.96 3.61 14.01
C GLY A 157 11.60 3.97 13.41
N ALA A 158 10.61 3.08 13.53
CA ALA A 158 9.26 3.34 13.04
C ALA A 158 8.53 4.35 13.93
N GLU A 159 8.02 5.43 13.32
CA GLU A 159 7.13 6.39 13.96
C GLU A 159 5.68 5.89 13.91
N VAL A 160 5.00 5.86 15.06
CA VAL A 160 3.63 5.34 15.13
C VAL A 160 2.64 6.45 14.72
N VAL A 161 1.98 6.27 13.59
CA VAL A 161 1.02 7.24 13.00
C VAL A 161 -0.39 6.66 12.81
N GLY A 162 -0.60 5.39 13.13
CA GLY A 162 -1.87 4.70 12.88
C GLY A 162 -2.05 4.25 11.43
N VAL A 163 -3.22 3.70 11.12
CA VAL A 163 -3.56 3.27 9.74
C VAL A 163 -4.25 4.41 9.02
N PRO A 164 -3.77 4.82 7.83
CA PRO A 164 -4.51 5.73 6.96
C PRO A 164 -5.88 5.13 6.61
N VAL A 165 -6.94 5.86 6.93
CA VAL A 165 -8.33 5.46 6.67
C VAL A 165 -8.99 6.46 5.74
N ARG A 166 -9.95 6.00 4.94
CA ARG A 166 -10.73 6.86 4.04
C ARG A 166 -11.46 7.94 4.83
N GLU A 167 -11.59 9.13 4.25
CA GLU A 167 -12.30 10.25 4.88
C GLU A 167 -13.75 9.88 5.24
N ALA A 168 -14.45 9.13 4.38
CA ALA A 168 -15.82 8.66 4.64
C ALA A 168 -15.97 7.84 5.94
N ILE A 169 -14.88 7.29 6.49
CA ILE A 169 -14.88 6.60 7.78
C ILE A 169 -14.67 7.60 8.93
N THR A 170 -13.83 8.61 8.73
CA THR A 170 -13.48 9.60 9.75
C THR A 170 -14.54 10.69 9.92
N SER A 171 -15.28 11.04 8.85
CA SER A 171 -16.36 12.03 8.86
C SER A 171 -17.75 11.42 9.09
N LEU A 172 -17.83 10.11 9.35
CA LEU A 172 -19.09 9.40 9.51
C LEU A 172 -19.84 9.84 10.78
N ASP A 173 -20.97 10.52 10.64
CA ASP A 173 -21.89 10.77 11.75
C ASP A 173 -22.67 9.49 12.09
N ARG A 174 -22.07 8.71 12.98
CA ARG A 174 -22.63 7.43 13.44
C ARG A 174 -23.97 7.60 14.14
N ALA A 175 -24.21 8.73 14.81
CA ALA A 175 -25.44 8.94 15.55
C ALA A 175 -26.59 9.23 14.59
N ALA A 176 -26.37 10.15 13.63
CA ALA A 176 -27.36 10.50 12.63
C ALA A 176 -27.71 9.31 11.72
N LEU A 177 -26.71 8.53 11.29
CA LEU A 177 -26.90 7.43 10.35
C LEU A 177 -27.44 6.14 11.00
N ARG A 178 -27.46 6.04 12.34
CA ARG A 178 -27.80 4.80 13.04
C ARG A 178 -29.21 4.31 12.72
N ALA A 179 -30.20 5.20 12.78
CA ALA A 179 -31.60 4.83 12.56
C ALA A 179 -31.84 4.39 11.11
N GLU A 180 -31.22 5.08 10.15
CA GLU A 180 -31.29 4.71 8.74
C GLU A 180 -30.63 3.36 8.46
N ALA A 181 -29.41 3.15 8.97
CA ALA A 181 -28.68 1.88 8.79
C ALA A 181 -29.45 0.71 9.41
N ARG A 182 -30.05 0.88 10.59
CA ARG A 182 -30.87 -0.16 11.22
C ARG A 182 -32.07 -0.53 10.36
N ARG A 183 -32.81 0.46 9.85
CA ARG A 183 -33.94 0.21 8.93
C ARG A 183 -33.49 -0.49 7.65
N HIS A 184 -32.37 -0.05 7.07
CA HIS A 184 -31.82 -0.64 5.85
C HIS A 184 -31.49 -2.13 6.02
N PHE A 185 -30.89 -2.52 7.14
CA PHE A 185 -30.56 -3.91 7.45
C PHE A 185 -31.67 -4.69 8.17
N GLY A 186 -32.85 -4.07 8.39
CA GLY A 186 -34.00 -4.72 9.04
C GLY A 186 -33.83 -4.98 10.54
N PHE A 187 -32.98 -4.22 11.24
CA PHE A 187 -32.81 -4.33 12.68
C PHE A 187 -33.80 -3.43 13.44
N ALA A 188 -34.30 -3.91 14.58
CA ALA A 188 -35.01 -3.06 15.53
C ALA A 188 -34.10 -1.96 16.11
N ASP A 189 -34.70 -0.85 16.57
CA ASP A 189 -33.97 0.35 17.04
C ASP A 189 -33.08 0.07 18.27
N ASP A 190 -33.49 -0.88 19.11
CA ASP A 190 -32.82 -1.29 20.34
C ASP A 190 -31.98 -2.57 20.19
N ALA A 191 -32.05 -3.25 19.03
CA ALA A 191 -31.35 -4.50 18.81
C ALA A 191 -29.83 -4.36 19.04
N ARG A 192 -29.24 -5.34 19.73
CA ARG A 192 -27.78 -5.51 19.80
C ARG A 192 -27.31 -6.22 18.54
N VAL A 193 -26.44 -5.57 17.77
CA VAL A 193 -25.95 -6.08 16.48
C VAL A 193 -24.48 -6.44 16.61
N LEU A 194 -24.13 -7.67 16.22
CA LEU A 194 -22.74 -8.14 16.15
C LEU A 194 -22.33 -8.25 14.68
N LEU A 195 -21.31 -7.48 14.28
CA LEU A 195 -20.66 -7.65 12.97
C LEU A 195 -19.55 -8.69 13.10
N VAL A 196 -19.66 -9.78 12.34
CA VAL A 196 -18.61 -10.79 12.20
C VAL A 196 -18.00 -10.64 10.80
N PHE A 197 -16.71 -10.32 10.73
CA PHE A 197 -15.99 -10.17 9.46
C PHE A 197 -14.77 -11.09 9.41
N GLY A 198 -14.66 -11.90 8.36
CA GLY A 198 -13.61 -12.91 8.19
C GLY A 198 -12.31 -12.42 7.53
N GLY A 199 -12.18 -11.11 7.29
CA GLY A 199 -11.06 -10.55 6.52
C GLY A 199 -11.25 -10.68 5.01
N SER A 200 -10.41 -9.98 4.22
CA SER A 200 -10.54 -9.91 2.76
C SER A 200 -10.35 -11.25 2.02
N GLN A 201 -9.86 -12.28 2.71
CA GLN A 201 -9.66 -13.62 2.15
C GLN A 201 -10.55 -14.70 2.78
N GLY A 202 -11.39 -14.35 3.76
CA GLY A 202 -12.32 -15.27 4.43
C GLY A 202 -11.74 -16.67 4.62
N ARG A 203 -10.69 -16.83 5.43
CA ARG A 203 -10.03 -18.15 5.58
C ARG A 203 -11.04 -19.17 6.15
N PRO A 204 -11.41 -20.23 5.41
CA PRO A 204 -11.88 -21.44 6.06
C PRO A 204 -10.67 -22.01 6.83
N ARG A 205 -10.90 -22.48 8.06
CA ARG A 205 -9.89 -23.25 8.78
C ARG A 205 -9.56 -24.54 8.03
#